data_AF-A0A662URF5-F1
#
_entry.id   AF-A0A662URF5-F1
#
_cell.length_a   1.000
_cell.length_b   1.000
_cell.length_c   1.000
_cell.angle_alpha   90.00
_cell.angle_beta   90.00
_cell.angle_gamma   90.00
#
_symmetry.space_group_name_H-M   'P 1'
#
loop_
_entity.id
_entity.type
_entity.pdbx_description
1 polymer ?
#
loop_
_entity_poly.entity_id
_entity_poly.type
_entity_poly.pdbx_seq_one_letter_code
_entity_poly.pdbx_strand_id
1 'polypeptide(L)' 'MRIYIEALEVPPEDAPEDYSPEFVRLDATGRDEAEVLADLRALLDPRKKYIIRRHYCGHDEGKPCRVEVIG' A
#
# COMPACT_ATOMS: atom_id res chain seq x y z
N MET A 1 -0.60 15.69 8.70
CA MET A 1 -0.31 14.26 8.49
C MET A 1 -1.38 13.63 7.62
N ARG A 2 -0.99 12.91 6.57
CA ARG A 2 -1.87 12.02 5.79
C ARG A 2 -1.56 10.57 6.13
N ILE A 3 -2.57 9.71 6.08
CA ILE A 3 -2.42 8.27 6.28
C ILE A 3 -2.87 7.57 5.00
N TYR A 4 -2.05 6.66 4.51
CA TYR A 4 -2.38 5.82 3.36
C TYR A 4 -2.26 4.35 3.72
N ILE A 5 -3.09 3.52 3.09
CA ILE A 5 -2.87 2.08 3.02
C ILE A 5 -2.38 1.77 1.61
N GLU A 6 -1.25 1.09 1.54
CA GLU A 6 -0.53 0.79 0.30
C GLU A 6 -0.40 -0.71 0.12
N ALA A 7 -0.57 -1.18 -1.10
CA ALA A 7 -0.25 -2.53 -1.54
C ALA A 7 0.88 -2.47 -2.57
N LEU A 8 1.97 -3.18 -2.30
CA LEU A 8 3.12 -3.31 -3.19
C LEU A 8 3.15 -4.75 -3.67
N GLU A 9 3.04 -4.96 -4.98
CA GLU A 9 3.18 -6.29 -5.54
C GLU A 9 4.58 -6.83 -5.28
N VAL A 10 4.65 -8.08 -4.85
CA VAL A 10 5.87 -8.87 -4.79
C VAL A 10 6.02 -9.56 -6.14
N PRO A 11 7.04 -9.20 -6.95
CA PRO A 11 7.26 -9.85 -8.24
C PRO A 11 7.45 -11.36 -8.06
N PRO A 12 6.96 -12.18 -9.01
CA PRO A 12 7.29 -13.60 -9.02
C PRO A 12 8.81 -13.80 -9.23
N GLU A 13 9.34 -14.92 -8.75
CA GLU A 13 10.79 -15.19 -8.82
C GLU A 13 11.32 -15.29 -10.26
N ASP A 14 10.45 -15.68 -11.20
CA ASP A 14 10.71 -15.79 -12.63
C ASP A 14 10.25 -14.56 -13.44
N ALA A 15 10.00 -13.42 -12.76
CA ALA A 15 9.63 -12.18 -13.42
C ALA A 15 10.69 -11.76 -14.47
N PRO A 16 10.28 -11.36 -15.68
CA PRO A 16 11.22 -10.83 -16.66
C PRO A 16 11.80 -9.49 -16.21
N GLU A 17 12.91 -9.05 -16.81
CA GLU A 17 13.60 -7.81 -16.44
C GLU A 17 12.72 -6.56 -16.60
N ASP A 18 11.78 -6.58 -17.54
CA ASP A 18 10.82 -5.51 -17.80
C ASP A 18 9.53 -5.63 -16.99
N TYR A 19 9.45 -6.55 -16.02
CA TYR A 19 8.31 -6.68 -15.13
C TYR A 19 8.09 -5.41 -14.31
N SER A 20 6.86 -4.88 -14.36
CA SER A 20 6.47 -3.71 -13.57
C SER A 20 5.53 -4.14 -12.45
N PRO A 21 6.00 -4.16 -11.18
CA PRO A 21 5.16 -4.56 -10.06
C PRO A 21 4.07 -3.51 -9.82
N GLU A 22 2.86 -3.97 -9.52
CA GLU A 22 1.76 -3.08 -9.19
C GLU A 22 1.97 -2.35 -7.87
N PHE A 23 1.53 -1.10 -7.85
CA PHE A 23 1.45 -0.29 -6.65
C PHE A 23 0.09 0.37 -6.55
N VAL A 24 -0.67 0.03 -5.51
CA VAL A 24 -1.99 0.60 -5.24
C VAL A 24 -1.94 1.33 -3.90
N ARG A 25 -2.53 2.53 -3.85
CA ARG A 25 -2.58 3.37 -2.66
C ARG A 25 -3.98 3.95 -2.49
N LEU A 26 -4.53 3.85 -1.27
CA LEU A 26 -5.77 4.52 -0.88
C LEU A 26 -5.51 5.50 0.28
N ASP A 27 -6.17 6.67 0.23
CA ASP A 27 -6.18 7.63 1.35
C ASP A 27 -7.08 7.10 2.48
N ALA A 28 -6.49 6.95 3.67
CA ALA A 28 -7.12 6.50 4.90
C ALA A 28 -7.22 7.63 5.95
N THR A 29 -6.88 8.87 5.58
CA THR A 29 -6.88 10.02 6.48
C THR A 29 -8.29 10.28 7.00
N GLY A 30 -8.50 10.06 8.30
CA GLY A 30 -9.80 10.25 8.94
C GLY A 30 -10.87 9.21 8.56
N ARG A 31 -10.48 8.11 7.91
CA ARG A 31 -11.35 6.97 7.59
C ARG A 31 -11.09 5.80 8.54
N ASP A 32 -12.03 4.88 8.62
CA ASP A 32 -11.80 3.60 9.29
C ASP A 32 -10.80 2.76 8.49
N GLU A 33 -9.75 2.29 9.16
CA GLU A 33 -8.68 1.56 8.48
C GLU A 33 -9.13 0.20 7.96
N ALA A 34 -10.02 -0.49 8.68
CA ALA A 34 -10.47 -1.82 8.27
C ALA A 34 -11.34 -1.74 7.01
N GLU A 35 -12.18 -0.71 6.89
CA GLU A 35 -12.92 -0.39 5.67
C GLU A 35 -11.97 -0.12 4.49
N VAL A 36 -11.00 0.77 4.66
CA VAL A 36 -10.04 1.11 3.60
C VAL A 36 -9.20 -0.11 3.20
N LEU A 37 -8.84 -0.96 4.15
CA LEU A 37 -8.11 -2.20 3.89
C LEU A 37 -8.96 -3.19 3.09
N ALA A 38 -10.26 -3.29 3.39
CA ALA A 38 -11.19 -4.11 2.62
C ALA A 38 -11.36 -3.58 1.19
N ASP A 39 -11.54 -2.27 1.03
CA ASP A 39 -11.59 -1.58 -0.27
C ASP A 39 -10.32 -1.86 -1.07
N LEU A 40 -9.14 -1.71 -0.45
CA LEU A 40 -7.85 -1.96 -1.09
C LEU A 40 -7.78 -3.41 -1.58
N ARG A 41 -8.09 -4.39 -0.72
CA ARG A 41 -8.05 -5.81 -1.06
C ARG A 41 -8.99 -6.16 -2.22
N ALA A 42 -10.13 -5.48 -2.34
CA ALA A 42 -11.06 -5.67 -3.46
C ALA A 42 -10.50 -5.21 -4.81
N LEU A 43 -9.48 -4.34 -4.83
CA LEU A 43 -8.81 -3.85 -6.03
C LEU A 43 -7.63 -4.73 -6.49
N LEU A 44 -7.12 -5.61 -5.62
CA LEU A 44 -5.92 -6.40 -5.89
C LEU A 44 -6.25 -7.67 -6.69
N ASP A 45 -5.35 -8.10 -7.57
CA ASP A 45 -5.49 -9.40 -8.23
C ASP A 45 -5.24 -10.51 -7.19
N PRO A 46 -6.23 -11.37 -6.90
CA PRO A 46 -6.09 -12.41 -5.87
C PRO A 46 -5.04 -13.48 -6.21
N ARG A 47 -4.51 -13.51 -7.44
CA ARG A 47 -3.46 -14.45 -7.89
C ARG A 47 -2.06 -13.91 -7.63
N LYS A 48 -1.92 -12.61 -7.33
CA LYS A 48 -0.66 -11.95 -7.05
C LYS A 48 -0.41 -11.87 -5.55
N LYS A 49 0.85 -11.67 -5.16
CA LYS A 49 1.24 -11.46 -3.77
C LYS A 49 1.53 -9.99 -3.55
N TYR A 50 1.08 -9.45 -2.43
CA TYR A 50 1.29 -8.05 -2.08
C TYR A 50 1.81 -7.94 -0.65
N ILE A 51 2.65 -6.94 -0.41
CA ILE A 51 2.96 -6.41 0.92
C ILE A 51 2.03 -5.24 1.15
N ILE A 52 1.21 -5.34 2.19
CA ILE A 52 0.34 -4.26 2.63
C ILE A 52 1.04 -3.50 3.75
N ARG A 53 1.12 -2.18 3.60
CA ARG A 53 1.70 -1.31 4.61
C ARG A 53 0.85 -0.07 4.83
N ARG A 54 0.89 0.42 6.05
CA ARG A 54 0.42 1.75 6.43
C ARG A 54 1.54 2.75 6.20
N HIS A 55 1.20 3.89 5.61
CA HIS A 55 2.13 4.97 5.34
C HIS A 55 1.62 6.27 5.96
N TYR A 56 2.34 6.74 6.98
CA TYR A 56 2.14 8.05 7.60
C TYR A 56 3.00 9.08 6.86
N CYS A 57 2.35 9.93 6.07
CA CYS A 57 3.01 11.01 5.35
C CYS A 57 3.07 12.27 6.21
N GLY A 58 4.29 12.65 6.58
CA GLY A 58 4.61 13.81 7.42
C GLY A 58 5.03 15.07 6.65
N HIS A 59 5.04 15.04 5.32
CA HIS A 59 5.59 16.14 4.51
C HIS A 59 4.92 17.49 4.76
N ASP A 60 3.60 17.52 4.97
CA ASP A 60 2.85 18.75 5.27
C ASP A 60 3.31 19.43 6.59
N GLU A 61 3.96 18.67 7.47
CA GLU A 61 4.50 19.14 8.75
C GLU A 61 6.03 19.28 8.74
N GLY A 62 6.68 19.10 7.58
CA GLY A 62 8.15 19.07 7.47
C GLY A 62 8.79 17.87 8.17
N LYS A 63 8.03 16.81 8.46
CA LYS A 63 8.50 15.59 9.14
C LYS A 63 8.75 14.45 8.14
N PRO A 64 9.66 13.51 8.44
CA PRO A 64 9.87 12.33 7.61
C PRO A 64 8.61 11.45 7.58
N CYS A 65 8.47 10.71 6.49
CA CYS A 65 7.43 9.69 6.39
C CYS A 65 7.79 8.46 7.24
N ARG A 66 6.77 7.77 7.74
CA ARG A 66 6.90 6.51 8.48
C ARG A 66 6.04 5.44 7.83
N VAL A 67 6.57 4.23 7.72
CA VAL A 67 5.84 3.08 7.16
C VAL A 67 5.79 1.93 8.17
N GLU A 68 4.68 1.20 8.20
CA GLU A 68 4.48 0.02 9.04
C GLU A 68 3.84 -1.08 8.18
N VAL A 69 4.46 -2.26 8.12
CA VAL A 69 3.86 -3.42 7.42
C VAL A 69 2.72 -3.98 8.26
N ILE A 70 1.59 -4.24 7.64
CA ILE A 70 0.35 -4.66 8.31
C ILE A 70 -0.31 -5.89 7.69
N GLY A 71 0.23 -6.44 6.60
CA GLY A 71 -0.26 -7.67 5.98
C GLY A 71 0.42 -8.01 4.68
#